data_AF-A0A1X7RWB4-F1
#
_entry.id   AF-A0A1X7RWB4-F1
#
_cell.length_a   1.000
_cell.length_b   1.000
_cell.length_c   1.000
_cell.angle_alpha   90.00
_cell.angle_beta   90.00
_cell.angle_gamma   90.00
#
_symmetry.space_group_name_H-M   'P 1'
#
loop_
_entity.id
_entity.type
_entity.pdbx_description
1 polymer ?
#
loop_
_entity_poly.entity_id
_entity_poly.type
_entity_poly.pdbx_seq_one_letter_code
_entity_poly.pdbx_strand_id
1 'polypeptide(L)'
;MGVYTVAALLASGLLANAVPHAGNEHQHAHLHKRHSNYTVPAVVVQADECAYETYTKTWYGEPTMAMDTPASTYVAPPPASTYVAPPPASTYVAPPPATTSKAPPVYVAPTPATYEAPVSSSAPAYSAPAYSVPAIAKQVLNDVHAAITPSGNKWAMTYTPYAQDGTCKSASDVASDIKSIKSMGFTTVRIYATDCSGPENVGAACAAEGLKIILGVYIDGSGISGTCHEQISTLTTWGADNWSMVEMVVVGNEAVFQGHTDAGSLAAFISDTKSKFQAAGYTGPVTTTETVAVIVENAAIFCPVIDCVAANIHPYFNGAVAASGAGDFVKTELALLESACPGKDTYNLETGWPSAGNANGAAIPGTAEQKEAIDSIVAVCGSKSAIFSFENDTWKAAGNLGVEQYWGASSVFAAPSY
;
A
#
# COMPACT_ATOMS: atom_id res chain seq x y z
N MET A 1 39.92 10.00 -49.37
CA MET A 1 38.54 10.22 -48.89
C MET A 1 38.13 8.94 -48.19
N GLY A 2 37.76 8.85 -46.92
CA GLY A 2 37.59 9.78 -45.81
C GLY A 2 37.46 8.92 -44.55
N VAL A 3 37.97 9.43 -43.44
CA VAL A 3 38.13 8.78 -42.13
C VAL A 3 36.75 8.50 -41.50
N TYR A 4 36.53 7.29 -40.97
CA TYR A 4 35.39 7.00 -40.09
C TYR A 4 35.64 7.63 -38.73
N THR A 5 34.84 8.63 -38.36
CA THR A 5 34.85 9.25 -37.03
C THR A 5 33.82 8.55 -36.16
N VAL A 6 34.30 7.75 -35.20
CA VAL A 6 33.53 7.30 -34.05
C VAL A 6 33.72 8.36 -32.96
N ALA A 7 32.64 9.03 -32.58
CA ALA A 7 32.61 9.90 -31.40
C ALA A 7 31.60 9.32 -30.40
N ALA A 8 32.11 8.46 -29.51
CA ALA A 8 31.48 8.18 -28.23
C ALA A 8 32.14 9.12 -27.22
N LEU A 9 31.41 10.12 -26.74
CA LEU A 9 31.85 11.00 -25.66
C LEU A 9 30.86 10.93 -24.49
N LEU A 10 31.38 10.42 -23.38
CA LEU A 10 31.17 10.86 -22.00
C LEU A 10 29.73 10.86 -21.45
N ALA A 11 29.35 9.73 -20.84
CA ALA A 11 28.41 9.70 -19.73
C ALA A 11 29.11 9.06 -18.51
N SER A 12 29.92 9.85 -17.81
CA SER A 12 30.50 9.49 -16.52
C SER A 12 30.47 10.71 -15.62
N GLY A 13 29.67 10.64 -14.55
CA GLY A 13 29.71 11.61 -13.47
C GLY A 13 28.36 12.16 -13.02
N LEU A 14 27.45 11.29 -12.58
CA LEU A 14 26.49 11.61 -11.51
C LEU A 14 26.18 10.30 -10.78
N LEU A 15 27.14 9.85 -9.97
CA LEU A 15 26.81 9.02 -8.83
C LEU A 15 26.03 9.93 -7.89
N ALA A 16 24.71 9.85 -7.96
CA ALA A 16 23.86 10.37 -6.91
C ALA A 16 24.29 9.67 -5.62
N ASN A 17 24.81 10.45 -4.67
CA ASN A 17 25.01 9.99 -3.32
C ASN A 17 23.65 9.48 -2.82
N ALA A 18 23.52 8.16 -2.70
CA ALA A 18 22.45 7.55 -1.93
C ALA A 18 22.65 8.02 -0.48
N VAL A 19 21.94 9.10 -0.12
CA VAL A 19 21.79 9.49 1.27
C VAL A 19 21.01 8.36 1.93
N PRO A 20 21.54 7.72 2.99
CA PRO A 20 20.79 6.72 3.72
C PRO A 20 19.51 7.37 4.21
N HIS A 21 18.35 6.90 3.74
CA HIS A 21 17.05 7.32 4.24
C HIS A 21 17.00 6.96 5.72
N ALA A 22 17.11 7.97 6.58
CA ALA A 22 16.77 7.82 7.99
C ALA A 22 15.29 7.39 8.04
N GLY A 23 15.05 6.19 8.57
CA GLY A 23 13.75 5.53 8.57
C GLY A 23 12.70 6.28 9.36
N ASN A 24 12.00 7.20 8.70
CA ASN A 24 10.65 7.53 9.09
C ASN A 24 9.77 6.41 8.54
N GLU A 25 9.24 5.58 9.44
CA GLU A 25 8.30 4.51 9.08
C GLU A 25 7.09 5.12 8.36
N HIS A 26 7.01 4.88 7.05
CA HIS A 26 5.79 5.03 6.28
C HIS A 26 4.80 4.00 6.85
N GLN A 27 3.75 4.42 7.56
CA GLN A 27 2.75 3.46 8.02
C GLN A 27 1.37 3.87 7.51
N HIS A 28 1.14 3.62 6.22
CA HIS A 28 -0.22 3.31 5.73
C HIS A 28 -0.67 1.91 6.20
N ALA A 29 -0.18 1.47 7.36
CA ALA A 29 -0.61 0.27 8.03
C ALA A 29 -2.07 0.43 8.45
N HIS A 30 -2.81 -0.68 8.47
CA HIS A 30 -4.22 -0.74 8.86
C HIS A 30 -5.20 -0.13 7.86
N LEU A 31 -5.08 -0.41 6.55
CA LEU A 31 -6.14 -0.12 5.58
C LEU A 31 -7.34 -1.08 5.66
N HIS A 32 -7.20 -2.13 6.47
CA HIS A 32 -8.19 -3.17 6.76
C HIS A 32 -8.49 -3.19 8.26
N LYS A 33 -9.78 -3.20 8.60
CA LYS A 33 -10.31 -3.34 9.97
C LYS A 33 -11.31 -4.50 9.97
N ARG A 34 -10.87 -5.69 10.38
CA ARG A 34 -11.78 -6.77 10.77
C ARG A 34 -11.64 -7.04 12.26
N HIS A 35 -12.61 -6.55 13.04
CA HIS A 35 -12.90 -7.11 14.36
C HIS A 35 -13.60 -8.47 14.16
N SER A 36 -13.32 -9.44 15.04
CA SER A 36 -13.76 -10.84 14.94
C SER A 36 -15.28 -11.10 14.97
N ASN A 37 -16.14 -10.10 14.78
CA ASN A 37 -17.61 -10.22 14.91
C ASN A 37 -18.39 -9.49 13.80
N TYR A 38 -18.01 -9.65 12.53
CA TYR A 38 -18.92 -9.32 11.42
C TYR A 38 -19.44 -10.60 10.78
N THR A 39 -20.65 -10.99 11.17
CA THR A 39 -21.41 -12.05 10.52
C THR A 39 -22.04 -11.47 9.26
N VAL A 40 -21.71 -12.03 8.10
CA VAL A 40 -22.39 -11.73 6.83
C VAL A 40 -23.90 -11.92 7.05
N PRO A 41 -24.77 -10.94 6.72
CA PRO A 41 -26.20 -11.17 6.73
C PRO A 41 -26.50 -12.31 5.75
N ALA A 42 -27.04 -13.43 6.25
CA ALA A 42 -27.51 -14.49 5.40
C ALA A 42 -28.56 -13.90 4.44
N VAL A 43 -28.34 -14.10 3.14
CA VAL A 43 -29.35 -13.81 2.12
C VAL A 43 -30.59 -14.63 2.47
N VAL A 44 -31.65 -13.96 2.95
CA VAL A 44 -32.94 -14.60 3.13
C VAL A 44 -33.52 -14.78 1.73
N VAL A 45 -33.19 -15.91 1.11
CA VAL A 45 -33.94 -16.41 -0.03
C VAL A 45 -35.25 -16.93 0.53
N GLN A 46 -36.35 -16.21 0.29
CA GLN A 46 -37.68 -16.81 0.36
C GLN A 46 -37.75 -17.86 -0.75
N ALA A 47 -37.48 -19.11 -0.39
CA ALA A 47 -37.75 -20.27 -1.21
C ALA A 47 -38.92 -21.01 -0.59
N ASP A 48 -40.09 -20.81 -1.19
CA ASP A 48 -41.21 -21.73 -1.06
C ASP A 48 -40.79 -23.11 -1.61
N GLU A 49 -41.20 -24.15 -0.90
CA GLU A 49 -41.29 -25.56 -1.30
C GLU A 49 -40.00 -26.43 -1.34
N CYS A 50 -39.91 -27.26 -0.28
CA CYS A 50 -39.33 -28.60 -0.12
C CYS A 50 -38.47 -29.22 -1.25
N ALA A 51 -37.20 -29.50 -0.92
CA ALA A 51 -36.57 -30.81 -1.15
C ALA A 51 -35.33 -30.97 -0.25
N TYR A 52 -35.24 -32.11 0.42
CA TYR A 52 -34.19 -32.51 1.35
C TYR A 52 -33.06 -33.24 0.59
N GLU A 53 -31.81 -32.95 0.90
CA GLU A 53 -30.70 -33.90 0.75
C GLU A 53 -29.87 -33.92 2.02
N THR A 54 -29.89 -35.07 2.69
CA THR A 54 -29.24 -35.33 3.97
C THR A 54 -27.80 -35.75 3.71
N TYR A 55 -26.83 -35.02 4.30
CA TYR A 55 -25.47 -35.53 4.47
C TYR A 55 -25.24 -35.91 5.94
N THR A 56 -25.03 -37.20 6.19
CA THR A 56 -24.60 -37.73 7.48
C THR A 56 -23.10 -37.52 7.66
N LYS A 57 -22.70 -36.72 8.66
CA LYS A 57 -21.35 -36.79 9.26
C LYS A 57 -21.45 -37.47 10.62
N THR A 58 -20.88 -38.68 10.71
CA THR A 58 -20.72 -39.42 11.96
C THR A 58 -19.61 -38.77 12.78
N TRP A 59 -19.92 -38.28 13.98
CA TRP A 59 -18.94 -37.91 15.00
C TRP A 59 -18.77 -39.07 15.97
N TYR A 60 -17.52 -39.49 16.22
CA TYR A 60 -17.16 -40.35 17.35
C TYR A 60 -16.65 -39.45 18.48
N GLY A 61 -17.36 -39.44 19.61
CA GLY A 61 -16.98 -38.77 20.84
C GLY A 61 -17.95 -39.15 21.96
N GLU A 62 -17.43 -39.42 23.15
CA GLU A 62 -18.20 -39.95 24.28
C GLU A 62 -19.20 -38.91 24.86
N PRO A 63 -20.37 -39.36 25.36
CA PRO A 63 -21.42 -38.46 25.82
C PRO A 63 -21.10 -37.90 27.20
N THR A 64 -20.92 -36.58 27.30
CA THR A 64 -21.05 -35.85 28.57
C THR A 64 -22.30 -34.97 28.50
N MET A 65 -23.34 -35.41 29.21
CA MET A 65 -24.54 -34.60 29.48
C MET A 65 -24.19 -33.62 30.61
N ALA A 66 -24.26 -32.33 30.34
CA ALA A 66 -24.34 -31.30 31.38
C ALA A 66 -25.63 -30.51 31.14
N MET A 67 -26.54 -30.57 32.12
CA MET A 67 -27.71 -29.71 32.21
C MET A 67 -27.28 -28.33 32.71
N ASP A 68 -27.63 -27.29 31.97
CA ASP A 68 -27.51 -25.91 32.44
C ASP A 68 -28.69 -25.58 33.37
N THR A 69 -28.38 -25.37 34.65
CA THR A 69 -29.21 -24.62 35.60
C THR A 69 -28.53 -23.28 35.89
N PRO A 70 -29.22 -22.13 35.79
CA PRO A 70 -28.63 -20.85 36.11
C PRO A 70 -28.57 -20.66 37.63
N ALA A 71 -27.37 -20.75 38.21
CA ALA A 71 -27.10 -20.31 39.57
C ALA A 71 -26.69 -18.83 39.58
N SER A 72 -27.54 -17.99 40.16
CA SER A 72 -27.26 -16.58 40.47
C SER A 72 -26.18 -16.48 41.56
N THR A 73 -24.99 -16.00 41.23
CA THR A 73 -23.98 -15.57 42.21
C THR A 73 -24.02 -14.06 42.39
N TYR A 74 -24.44 -13.65 43.59
CA TYR A 74 -24.33 -12.27 44.08
C TYR A 74 -22.85 -11.97 44.38
N VAL A 75 -22.26 -11.03 43.65
CA VAL A 75 -20.91 -10.52 43.90
C VAL A 75 -21.02 -9.24 44.74
N ALA A 76 -20.43 -9.26 45.93
CA ALA A 76 -20.36 -8.09 46.81
C ALA A 76 -19.47 -6.99 46.22
N PRO A 77 -19.80 -5.70 46.43
CA PRO A 77 -18.97 -4.60 45.93
C PRO A 77 -17.63 -4.51 46.71
N PRO A 78 -16.53 -4.07 46.04
CA PRO A 78 -15.24 -3.90 46.67
C PRO A 78 -15.23 -2.73 47.68
N PRO A 79 -14.39 -2.76 48.72
CA PRO A 79 -14.30 -1.67 49.68
C PRO A 79 -13.69 -0.42 49.03
N ALA A 80 -14.15 0.74 49.49
CA ALA A 80 -13.70 2.05 49.06
C ALA A 80 -12.19 2.23 49.25
N SER A 81 -11.51 2.65 48.19
CA SER A 81 -10.11 3.04 48.18
C SER A 81 -9.89 4.26 49.09
N THR A 82 -9.03 4.10 50.09
CA THR A 82 -8.53 5.19 50.93
C THR A 82 -7.65 6.12 50.09
N TYR A 83 -8.00 7.41 50.13
CA TYR A 83 -7.23 8.48 49.51
C TYR A 83 -5.92 8.68 50.28
N VAL A 84 -4.78 8.34 49.67
CA VAL A 84 -3.45 8.65 50.20
C VAL A 84 -3.06 10.03 49.68
N ALA A 85 -2.82 10.97 50.60
CA ALA A 85 -2.40 12.33 50.28
C ALA A 85 -1.04 12.33 49.55
N PRO A 86 -0.84 13.18 48.53
CA PRO A 86 0.44 13.29 47.85
C PRO A 86 1.52 13.86 48.79
N PRO A 87 2.78 13.40 48.69
CA PRO A 87 3.89 13.98 49.45
C PRO A 87 4.17 15.43 49.03
N PRO A 88 4.71 16.27 49.92
CA PRO A 88 4.99 17.67 49.62
C PRO A 88 6.06 17.80 48.53
N ALA A 89 5.90 18.83 47.70
CA ALA A 89 6.78 19.18 46.59
C ALA A 89 8.25 19.25 47.04
N SER A 90 9.11 18.53 46.32
CA SER A 90 10.55 18.64 46.43
C SER A 90 10.98 20.04 46.02
N THR A 91 11.72 20.70 46.90
CA THR A 91 12.40 21.96 46.62
C THR A 91 13.46 21.73 45.53
N TYR A 92 13.34 22.50 44.45
CA TYR A 92 14.34 22.55 43.38
C TYR A 92 15.63 23.15 43.95
N VAL A 93 16.67 22.33 44.09
CA VAL A 93 18.02 22.78 44.40
C VAL A 93 18.70 23.12 43.07
N ALA A 94 19.05 24.39 42.89
CA ALA A 94 19.80 24.85 41.72
C ALA A 94 21.15 24.10 41.61
N PRO A 95 21.56 23.66 40.41
CA PRO A 95 22.85 23.01 40.23
C PRO A 95 24.00 24.00 40.49
N PRO A 96 25.14 23.53 41.02
CA PRO A 96 26.31 24.38 41.26
C PRO A 96 26.90 24.90 39.94
N PRO A 97 27.59 26.06 39.96
CA PRO A 97 28.18 26.65 38.76
C PRO A 97 29.25 25.74 38.16
N ALA A 98 29.25 25.66 36.83
CA ALA A 98 30.17 24.86 36.03
C ALA A 98 31.63 25.19 36.36
N THR A 99 32.38 24.17 36.78
CA THR A 99 33.83 24.23 36.86
C THR A 99 34.41 24.31 35.45
N THR A 100 35.33 25.25 35.26
CA THR A 100 36.09 25.48 34.04
C THR A 100 36.82 24.22 33.61
N SER A 101 36.31 23.58 32.56
CA SER A 101 37.00 22.52 31.83
C SER A 101 38.16 23.12 31.03
N LYS A 102 39.34 22.55 31.23
CA LYS A 102 40.59 22.88 30.56
C LYS A 102 40.44 22.60 29.05
N ALA A 103 40.82 23.57 28.22
CA ALA A 103 40.74 23.48 26.76
C ALA A 103 41.43 22.20 26.23
N PRO A 104 40.81 21.47 25.29
CA PRO A 104 41.43 20.31 24.66
C PRO A 104 42.65 20.71 23.83
N PRO A 105 43.65 19.84 23.67
CA PRO A 105 44.83 20.13 22.85
C PRO A 105 44.43 20.30 21.38
N VAL A 106 45.04 21.31 20.74
CA VAL A 106 44.90 21.59 19.31
C VAL A 106 45.39 20.38 18.51
N TYR A 107 44.47 19.73 17.80
CA TYR A 107 44.81 18.70 16.83
C TYR A 107 45.44 19.37 15.60
N VAL A 108 46.73 19.12 15.38
CA VAL A 108 47.40 19.45 14.12
C VAL A 108 47.13 18.32 13.15
N ALA A 109 46.43 18.63 12.06
CA ALA A 109 46.17 17.67 10.98
C ALA A 109 47.49 17.22 10.35
N PRO A 110 47.75 15.90 10.21
CA PRO A 110 48.91 15.43 9.47
C PRO A 110 48.77 15.73 7.97
N THR A 111 49.85 16.19 7.36
CA THR A 111 50.01 16.35 5.91
C THR A 111 49.67 15.07 5.15
N PRO A 112 48.91 15.11 4.04
CA PRO A 112 48.58 13.92 3.28
C PRO A 112 49.82 13.27 2.70
N ALA A 113 50.01 11.97 2.97
CA ALA A 113 50.94 11.15 2.21
C ALA A 113 50.42 10.99 0.78
N THR A 114 51.30 11.21 -0.20
CA THR A 114 51.05 10.88 -1.61
C THR A 114 50.71 9.40 -1.73
N TYR A 115 49.47 9.12 -2.10
CA TYR A 115 49.03 7.79 -2.53
C TYR A 115 49.58 7.54 -3.94
N GLU A 116 50.38 6.48 -4.09
CA GLU A 116 50.64 5.89 -5.39
C GLU A 116 49.56 4.82 -5.65
N ALA A 117 48.91 4.93 -6.81
CA ALA A 117 47.92 3.96 -7.26
C ALA A 117 48.60 2.60 -7.53
N PRO A 118 48.05 1.47 -7.02
CA PRO A 118 48.55 0.17 -7.39
C PRO A 118 48.27 -0.10 -8.88
N VAL A 119 49.30 -0.55 -9.59
CA VAL A 119 49.24 -1.02 -10.98
C VAL A 119 48.21 -2.14 -11.13
N SER A 120 47.34 -1.96 -12.12
CA SER A 120 46.29 -2.89 -12.54
C SER A 120 46.89 -4.26 -12.89
N SER A 121 46.53 -5.29 -12.11
CA SER A 121 46.65 -6.69 -12.53
C SER A 121 45.30 -7.14 -13.08
N SER A 122 45.31 -7.75 -14.26
CA SER A 122 44.13 -8.24 -14.96
C SER A 122 43.46 -9.36 -14.15
N ALA A 123 42.24 -9.12 -13.69
CA ALA A 123 41.39 -10.15 -13.09
C ALA A 123 41.03 -11.24 -14.13
N PRO A 124 40.98 -12.52 -13.74
CA PRO A 124 40.56 -13.59 -14.64
C PRO A 124 39.07 -13.46 -14.99
N ALA A 125 38.74 -13.73 -16.25
CA ALA A 125 37.38 -13.69 -16.77
C ALA A 125 36.48 -14.68 -16.02
N TYR A 126 35.50 -14.17 -15.29
CA TYR A 126 34.43 -14.94 -14.70
C TYR A 126 33.42 -15.30 -15.81
N SER A 127 33.39 -16.56 -16.24
CA SER A 127 32.33 -17.11 -17.07
C SER A 127 31.18 -17.55 -16.17
N ALA A 128 30.05 -16.86 -16.24
CA ALA A 128 28.82 -17.27 -15.57
C ALA A 128 28.39 -18.68 -16.06
N PRO A 129 27.92 -19.57 -15.18
CA PRO A 129 27.41 -20.87 -15.60
C PRO A 129 26.16 -20.68 -16.47
N ALA A 130 26.15 -21.34 -17.62
CA ALA A 130 25.00 -21.39 -18.51
C ALA A 130 23.87 -22.20 -17.87
N TYR A 131 22.91 -21.53 -17.24
CA TYR A 131 21.63 -22.12 -16.92
C TYR A 131 20.85 -22.33 -18.22
N SER A 132 20.71 -23.60 -18.62
CA SER A 132 19.81 -23.97 -19.71
C SER A 132 18.37 -23.82 -19.20
N VAL A 133 17.71 -22.76 -19.65
CA VAL A 133 16.27 -22.59 -19.44
C VAL A 133 15.57 -23.76 -20.17
N PRO A 134 14.78 -24.60 -19.49
CA PRO A 134 13.93 -25.58 -20.18
C PRO A 134 13.04 -24.86 -21.18
N ALA A 135 12.70 -25.52 -22.29
CA ALA A 135 11.95 -24.98 -23.42
C ALA A 135 10.47 -24.65 -23.13
N ILE A 136 10.18 -23.96 -22.02
CA ILE A 136 8.89 -23.33 -21.69
C ILE A 136 8.92 -21.84 -22.10
N ALA A 137 10.08 -21.29 -22.49
CA ALA A 137 10.27 -19.89 -22.88
C ALA A 137 9.65 -19.47 -24.24
N LYS A 138 8.75 -20.26 -24.82
CA LYS A 138 8.00 -19.88 -26.04
C LYS A 138 6.50 -19.70 -25.85
N GLN A 139 5.98 -19.82 -24.62
CA GLN A 139 4.54 -19.72 -24.36
C GLN A 139 4.13 -18.66 -23.33
N VAL A 140 5.02 -17.73 -22.95
CA VAL A 140 4.74 -16.66 -21.96
C VAL A 140 4.82 -15.24 -22.57
N LEU A 141 4.86 -15.12 -23.90
CA LEU A 141 4.85 -13.81 -24.58
C LEU A 141 3.47 -13.34 -25.05
N ASN A 142 2.39 -14.03 -24.65
CA ASN A 142 1.04 -13.75 -25.13
C ASN A 142 0.13 -13.01 -24.13
N ASP A 143 0.55 -12.81 -22.87
CA ASP A 143 -0.27 -12.13 -21.85
C ASP A 143 0.15 -10.65 -21.69
N VAL A 144 0.41 -9.97 -22.79
CA VAL A 144 0.54 -8.50 -22.75
C VAL A 144 -0.89 -7.94 -22.67
N HIS A 145 -1.35 -7.69 -21.44
CA HIS A 145 -2.57 -6.92 -21.24
C HIS A 145 -2.36 -5.52 -21.84
N ALA A 146 -3.41 -4.98 -22.45
CA ALA A 146 -3.34 -3.61 -22.96
C ALA A 146 -3.12 -2.64 -21.79
N ALA A 147 -2.25 -1.65 -22.00
CA ALA A 147 -2.01 -0.61 -21.01
C ALA A 147 -3.32 0.07 -20.60
N ILE A 148 -3.48 0.28 -19.30
CA ILE A 148 -4.59 1.00 -18.72
C ILE A 148 -4.48 2.47 -19.15
N THR A 149 -5.51 2.94 -19.85
CA THR A 149 -5.56 4.26 -20.46
C THR A 149 -6.82 4.99 -20.00
N PRO A 150 -6.77 5.63 -18.83
CA PRO A 150 -7.91 6.36 -18.29
C PRO A 150 -8.29 7.55 -19.18
N SER A 151 -9.56 7.92 -19.15
CA SER A 151 -10.03 9.15 -19.80
C SER A 151 -9.53 10.38 -19.04
N GLY A 152 -8.43 10.97 -19.53
CA GLY A 152 -7.81 12.15 -18.93
C GLY A 152 -6.81 11.81 -17.83
N ASN A 153 -6.50 12.79 -16.97
CA ASN A 153 -5.42 12.69 -15.99
C ASN A 153 -5.91 12.34 -14.57
N LYS A 154 -7.13 11.84 -14.41
CA LYS A 154 -7.68 11.39 -13.13
C LYS A 154 -8.04 9.92 -13.24
N TRP A 155 -7.03 9.07 -13.08
CA TRP A 155 -7.23 7.62 -13.18
C TRP A 155 -8.06 7.09 -12.02
N ALA A 156 -7.44 6.97 -10.85
CA ALA A 156 -8.02 6.27 -9.72
C ALA A 156 -8.05 7.14 -8.46
N MET A 157 -9.12 6.98 -7.69
CA MET A 157 -9.20 7.46 -6.30
C MET A 157 -9.22 6.24 -5.40
N THR A 158 -8.38 6.23 -4.36
CA THR A 158 -8.41 5.17 -3.36
C THR A 158 -9.56 5.40 -2.37
N TYR A 159 -10.20 4.32 -1.95
CA TYR A 159 -11.41 4.38 -1.14
C TYR A 159 -11.44 3.27 -0.08
N THR A 160 -11.82 3.66 1.12
CA THR A 160 -12.10 2.78 2.25
C THR A 160 -13.59 2.86 2.59
N PRO A 161 -14.32 1.73 2.68
CA PRO A 161 -15.75 1.72 3.03
C PRO A 161 -15.99 1.89 4.55
N TYR A 162 -15.12 2.65 5.22
CA TYR A 162 -15.18 2.91 6.66
C TYR A 162 -15.67 4.33 6.94
N ALA A 163 -16.52 4.47 7.95
CA ALA A 163 -16.86 5.75 8.52
C ALA A 163 -15.70 6.29 9.39
N GLN A 164 -15.82 7.53 9.84
CA GLN A 164 -14.77 8.21 10.62
C GLN A 164 -14.46 7.50 11.97
N ASP A 165 -15.43 6.79 12.53
CA ASP A 165 -15.24 5.96 13.73
C ASP A 165 -14.67 4.56 13.42
N GLY A 166 -14.48 4.23 12.14
CA GLY A 166 -13.98 2.95 11.66
C GLY A 166 -15.05 1.86 11.56
N THR A 167 -16.33 2.19 11.72
CA THR A 167 -17.42 1.26 11.41
C THR A 167 -17.65 1.18 9.90
N CYS A 168 -18.28 0.11 9.43
CA CYS A 168 -18.61 -0.02 8.02
C CYS A 168 -19.70 0.98 7.59
N LYS A 169 -19.46 1.69 6.49
CA LYS A 169 -20.46 2.55 5.85
C LYS A 169 -21.64 1.71 5.33
N SER A 170 -22.82 2.33 5.28
CA SER A 170 -23.98 1.71 4.62
C SER A 170 -23.80 1.68 3.10
N ALA A 171 -24.52 0.80 2.41
CA ALA A 171 -24.49 0.75 0.94
C ALA A 171 -24.90 2.09 0.29
N SER A 172 -25.82 2.85 0.90
CA SER A 172 -26.23 4.17 0.42
C SER A 172 -25.16 5.24 0.61
N ASP A 173 -24.39 5.17 1.70
CA ASP A 173 -23.27 6.10 1.92
C ASP A 173 -22.16 5.80 0.91
N VAL A 174 -21.81 4.53 0.72
CA VAL A 174 -20.85 4.09 -0.30
C VAL A 174 -21.28 4.56 -1.69
N ALA A 175 -22.55 4.37 -2.07
CA ALA A 175 -23.04 4.83 -3.37
C ALA A 175 -22.92 6.35 -3.55
N SER A 176 -23.16 7.12 -2.49
CA SER A 176 -23.03 8.59 -2.51
C SER A 176 -21.56 9.01 -2.69
N ASP A 177 -20.64 8.34 -2.01
CA ASP A 177 -19.20 8.58 -2.12
C ASP A 177 -18.68 8.26 -3.53
N ILE A 178 -19.06 7.10 -4.07
CA ILE A 178 -18.64 6.69 -5.42
C ILE A 178 -19.18 7.65 -6.50
N LYS A 179 -20.41 8.13 -6.34
CA LYS A 179 -20.96 9.19 -7.20
C LYS A 179 -20.18 10.49 -7.09
N SER A 180 -19.75 10.86 -5.89
CA SER A 180 -18.88 12.02 -5.67
C SER A 180 -17.54 11.85 -6.38
N ILE A 181 -16.89 10.69 -6.25
CA ILE A 181 -15.65 10.33 -6.97
C ILE A 181 -15.84 10.46 -8.49
N LYS A 182 -16.96 9.96 -9.03
CA LYS A 182 -17.29 10.13 -10.45
C LYS A 182 -17.39 11.60 -10.84
N SER A 183 -18.08 12.42 -10.04
CA SER A 183 -18.26 13.85 -10.31
C SER A 183 -16.96 14.65 -10.27
N MET A 184 -15.96 14.19 -9.51
CA MET A 184 -14.61 14.74 -9.48
C MET A 184 -13.79 14.41 -10.74
N GLY A 185 -14.31 13.52 -11.61
CA GLY A 185 -13.72 13.17 -12.90
C GLY A 185 -12.81 11.96 -12.87
N PHE A 186 -12.81 11.16 -11.80
CA PHE A 186 -12.10 9.88 -11.77
C PHE A 186 -12.79 8.83 -12.62
N THR A 187 -12.02 7.87 -13.13
CA THR A 187 -12.53 6.75 -13.92
C THR A 187 -12.59 5.44 -13.14
N THR A 188 -11.83 5.36 -12.06
CA THR A 188 -11.56 4.11 -11.35
C THR A 188 -11.53 4.33 -9.83
N VAL A 189 -11.97 3.33 -9.07
CA VAL A 189 -11.88 3.31 -7.61
C VAL A 189 -10.96 2.17 -7.18
N ARG A 190 -10.02 2.43 -6.28
CA ARG A 190 -9.18 1.38 -5.67
C ARG A 190 -9.68 1.04 -4.27
N ILE A 191 -9.95 -0.24 -4.01
CA ILE A 191 -10.23 -0.77 -2.67
C ILE A 191 -9.16 -1.79 -2.26
N TYR A 192 -8.95 -1.96 -0.96
CA TYR A 192 -7.78 -2.67 -0.42
C TYR A 192 -8.03 -4.12 -0.03
N ALA A 193 -9.26 -4.45 0.35
CA ALA A 193 -9.67 -5.74 0.86
C ALA A 193 -11.16 -5.97 0.59
N THR A 194 -11.70 -7.10 1.06
CA THR A 194 -13.13 -7.43 0.96
C THR A 194 -13.97 -6.91 2.13
N ASP A 195 -13.41 -6.03 2.95
CA ASP A 195 -14.07 -5.52 4.15
C ASP A 195 -15.35 -4.74 3.86
N CYS A 196 -16.26 -4.74 4.82
CA CYS A 196 -17.51 -3.97 4.76
C CYS A 196 -18.37 -4.24 3.53
N SER A 197 -18.33 -5.48 3.03
CA SER A 197 -18.95 -5.87 1.74
C SER A 197 -18.50 -4.92 0.61
N GLY A 198 -17.21 -4.58 0.62
CA GLY A 198 -16.58 -3.64 -0.31
C GLY A 198 -16.80 -4.05 -1.77
N PRO A 199 -16.48 -5.29 -2.18
CA PRO A 199 -16.74 -5.76 -3.54
C PRO A 199 -18.20 -5.57 -3.95
N GLU A 200 -19.14 -5.92 -3.09
CA GLU A 200 -20.58 -5.82 -3.35
C GLU A 200 -21.03 -4.36 -3.45
N ASN A 201 -20.79 -3.56 -2.41
CA ASN A 201 -21.31 -2.20 -2.30
C ASN A 201 -20.59 -1.23 -3.23
N VAL A 202 -19.25 -1.26 -3.27
CA VAL A 202 -18.45 -0.40 -4.15
C VAL A 202 -18.60 -0.85 -5.59
N GLY A 203 -18.64 -2.16 -5.84
CA GLY A 203 -18.86 -2.71 -7.18
C GLY A 203 -20.21 -2.32 -7.77
N ALA A 204 -21.30 -2.47 -7.00
CA ALA A 204 -22.63 -2.04 -7.43
C ALA A 204 -22.69 -0.54 -7.74
N ALA A 205 -22.07 0.29 -6.89
CA ALA A 205 -22.00 1.73 -7.10
C ALA A 205 -21.14 2.10 -8.33
N CYS A 206 -20.00 1.43 -8.53
CA CYS A 206 -19.15 1.64 -9.71
C CYS A 206 -19.87 1.25 -11.00
N ALA A 207 -20.62 0.14 -11.00
CA ALA A 207 -21.44 -0.27 -12.13
C ALA A 207 -22.49 0.79 -12.48
N ALA A 208 -23.17 1.36 -11.48
CA ALA A 208 -24.18 2.40 -11.67
C ALA A 208 -23.59 3.70 -12.25
N GLU A 209 -22.38 4.07 -11.85
CA GLU A 209 -21.71 5.31 -12.27
C GLU A 209 -20.77 5.12 -13.49
N GLY A 210 -20.65 3.90 -14.00
CA GLY A 210 -19.75 3.54 -15.11
C GLY A 210 -18.26 3.72 -14.76
N LEU A 211 -17.90 3.48 -13.50
CA LEU A 211 -16.52 3.45 -13.02
C LEU A 211 -15.95 2.03 -13.08
N LYS A 212 -14.63 1.93 -13.19
CA LYS A 212 -13.88 0.68 -13.01
C LYS A 212 -13.43 0.50 -11.56
N ILE A 213 -12.99 -0.69 -11.21
CA ILE A 213 -12.46 -1.00 -9.88
C ILE A 213 -11.07 -1.64 -9.94
N ILE A 214 -10.19 -1.23 -9.03
CA ILE A 214 -8.94 -1.92 -8.69
C ILE A 214 -9.19 -2.65 -7.36
N LEU A 215 -9.03 -3.96 -7.37
CA LEU A 215 -9.31 -4.81 -6.21
C LEU A 215 -8.02 -5.19 -5.48
N GLY A 216 -7.99 -5.02 -4.17
CA GLY A 216 -6.93 -5.50 -3.31
C GLY A 216 -7.23 -6.87 -2.69
N VAL A 217 -6.19 -7.69 -2.56
CA VAL A 217 -6.13 -8.84 -1.65
C VAL A 217 -5.15 -8.46 -0.55
N TYR A 218 -5.65 -8.07 0.61
CA TYR A 218 -4.84 -7.57 1.71
C TYR A 218 -4.18 -8.70 2.50
N ILE A 219 -2.88 -8.57 2.78
CA ILE A 219 -2.11 -9.48 3.62
C ILE A 219 -1.84 -8.77 4.94
N ASP A 220 -2.57 -9.17 5.98
CA ASP A 220 -2.43 -8.61 7.32
C ASP A 220 -1.25 -9.25 8.10
N GLY A 221 -1.09 -8.87 9.36
CA GLY A 221 -0.01 -9.38 10.23
C GLY A 221 -0.04 -10.88 10.52
N SER A 222 -1.09 -11.61 10.11
CA SER A 222 -1.11 -13.08 10.12
C SER A 222 -0.42 -13.70 8.90
N GLY A 223 0.04 -12.88 7.96
CA GLY A 223 0.82 -13.27 6.79
C GLY A 223 0.01 -13.98 5.71
N ILE A 224 0.70 -14.57 4.74
CA ILE A 224 0.08 -15.21 3.55
C ILE A 224 -0.77 -16.44 3.86
N SER A 225 -0.61 -17.04 5.05
CA SER A 225 -1.45 -18.13 5.55
C SER A 225 -2.74 -17.64 6.23
N GLY A 226 -2.94 -16.32 6.26
CA GLY A 226 -3.99 -15.65 6.98
C GLY A 226 -5.30 -15.48 6.22
N THR A 227 -5.95 -14.35 6.47
CA THR A 227 -7.29 -14.01 5.97
C THR A 227 -7.34 -13.76 4.45
N CYS A 228 -6.20 -13.55 3.80
CA CYS A 228 -6.11 -13.29 2.36
C CYS A 228 -6.72 -14.41 1.48
N HIS A 229 -6.75 -15.66 1.96
CA HIS A 229 -7.42 -16.76 1.27
C HIS A 229 -8.95 -16.65 1.24
N GLU A 230 -9.57 -16.12 2.31
CA GLU A 230 -11.01 -15.85 2.36
C GLU A 230 -11.37 -14.72 1.39
N GLN A 231 -10.51 -13.70 1.30
CA GLN A 231 -10.65 -12.60 0.33
C GLN A 231 -10.61 -13.12 -1.11
N ILE A 232 -9.65 -13.98 -1.46
CA ILE A 232 -9.58 -14.59 -2.82
C ILE A 232 -10.85 -15.38 -3.14
N SER A 233 -11.37 -16.14 -2.18
CA SER A 233 -12.61 -16.91 -2.36
C SER A 233 -13.83 -16.01 -2.58
N THR A 234 -13.91 -14.93 -1.80
CA THR A 234 -14.95 -13.90 -1.91
C THR A 234 -14.89 -13.21 -3.28
N LEU A 235 -13.71 -12.75 -3.69
CA LEU A 235 -13.51 -12.08 -4.98
C LEU A 235 -13.74 -13.02 -6.17
N THR A 236 -13.37 -14.30 -6.06
CA THR A 236 -13.64 -15.30 -7.09
C THR A 236 -15.15 -15.50 -7.30
N THR A 237 -15.90 -15.54 -6.21
CA THR A 237 -17.36 -15.69 -6.25
C THR A 237 -18.03 -14.44 -6.79
N TRP A 238 -17.71 -13.27 -6.23
CA TRP A 238 -18.25 -11.99 -6.65
C TRP A 238 -17.89 -11.66 -8.11
N GLY A 239 -16.65 -11.96 -8.52
CA GLY A 239 -16.12 -11.60 -9.82
C GLY A 239 -16.74 -12.38 -10.98
N ALA A 240 -17.35 -13.55 -10.74
CA ALA A 240 -18.01 -14.34 -11.77
C ALA A 240 -19.00 -13.53 -12.62
N ASP A 241 -19.69 -12.56 -11.99
CA ASP A 241 -20.63 -11.65 -12.67
C ASP A 241 -20.03 -10.25 -12.95
N ASN A 242 -18.85 -9.95 -12.40
CA ASN A 242 -18.32 -8.58 -12.33
C ASN A 242 -16.92 -8.38 -12.95
N TRP A 243 -16.24 -9.41 -13.46
CA TRP A 243 -14.86 -9.25 -13.96
C TRP A 243 -14.68 -8.16 -15.01
N SER A 244 -15.70 -7.86 -15.81
CA SER A 244 -15.62 -6.80 -16.83
C SER A 244 -15.43 -5.39 -16.27
N MET A 245 -15.75 -5.12 -15.00
CA MET A 245 -15.51 -3.84 -14.35
C MET A 245 -14.15 -3.76 -13.64
N VAL A 246 -13.49 -4.91 -13.43
CA VAL A 246 -12.20 -4.98 -12.72
C VAL A 246 -11.08 -4.62 -13.69
N GLU A 247 -10.36 -3.53 -13.38
CA GLU A 247 -9.28 -3.01 -14.20
C GLU A 247 -7.92 -3.59 -13.79
N MET A 248 -7.75 -3.91 -12.50
CA MET A 248 -6.54 -4.53 -11.97
C MET A 248 -6.85 -5.24 -10.65
N VAL A 249 -6.12 -6.32 -10.37
CA VAL A 249 -6.06 -6.94 -9.04
C VAL A 249 -4.67 -6.76 -8.44
N VAL A 250 -4.62 -6.33 -7.19
CA VAL A 250 -3.39 -6.05 -6.43
C VAL A 250 -3.30 -7.02 -5.26
N VAL A 251 -2.31 -7.90 -5.28
CA VAL A 251 -2.09 -8.93 -4.25
C VAL A 251 -1.03 -8.44 -3.28
N GLY A 252 -1.44 -8.16 -2.04
CA GLY A 252 -0.62 -7.50 -1.04
C GLY A 252 -0.63 -5.97 -1.18
N ASN A 253 -0.33 -5.29 -0.08
CA ASN A 253 -0.13 -3.85 -0.03
C ASN A 253 0.97 -3.54 0.99
N GLU A 254 2.19 -3.31 0.51
CA GLU A 254 3.36 -3.10 1.36
C GLU A 254 3.56 -4.26 2.36
N ALA A 255 3.26 -5.49 1.96
CA ALA A 255 3.27 -6.67 2.83
C ALA A 255 4.70 -7.11 3.18
N VAL A 256 5.66 -6.92 2.26
CA VAL A 256 7.08 -7.15 2.53
C VAL A 256 7.65 -6.01 3.36
N PHE A 257 7.34 -4.77 3.00
CA PHE A 257 7.79 -3.59 3.74
C PHE A 257 7.33 -3.64 5.22
N GLN A 258 6.09 -4.06 5.48
CA GLN A 258 5.54 -4.23 6.83
C GLN A 258 6.01 -5.51 7.54
N GLY A 259 6.78 -6.38 6.87
CA GLY A 259 7.28 -7.63 7.46
C GLY A 259 6.22 -8.71 7.67
N HIS A 260 5.06 -8.63 6.99
CA HIS A 260 4.01 -9.64 7.05
C HIS A 260 4.38 -10.90 6.25
N THR A 261 5.26 -10.77 5.25
CA THR A 261 5.79 -11.87 4.45
C THR A 261 7.13 -11.48 3.82
N ASP A 262 7.84 -12.44 3.21
CA ASP A 262 9.04 -12.16 2.41
C ASP A 262 8.71 -12.11 0.91
N ALA A 263 9.61 -11.55 0.09
CA ALA A 263 9.39 -11.35 -1.34
C ALA A 263 9.17 -12.66 -2.12
N GLY A 264 9.86 -13.75 -1.75
CA GLY A 264 9.72 -15.05 -2.42
C GLY A 264 8.37 -15.68 -2.13
N SER A 265 7.96 -15.65 -0.86
CA SER A 265 6.64 -16.10 -0.40
C SER A 265 5.51 -15.30 -1.07
N LEU A 266 5.65 -13.96 -1.15
CA LEU A 266 4.70 -13.11 -1.84
C LEU A 266 4.63 -13.43 -3.34
N ALA A 267 5.76 -13.61 -4.03
CA ALA A 267 5.78 -13.94 -5.46
C ALA A 267 5.09 -15.27 -5.79
N ALA A 268 5.28 -16.28 -4.94
CA ALA A 268 4.56 -17.55 -5.05
C ALA A 268 3.05 -17.35 -4.84
N PHE A 269 2.68 -16.56 -3.84
CA PHE A 269 1.27 -16.24 -3.55
C PHE A 269 0.58 -15.45 -4.67
N ILE A 270 1.28 -14.49 -5.30
CA ILE A 270 0.81 -13.78 -6.50
C ILE A 270 0.49 -14.76 -7.62
N SER A 271 1.41 -15.69 -7.91
CA SER A 271 1.24 -16.67 -9.00
C SER A 271 0.04 -17.59 -8.77
N ASP A 272 -0.13 -18.09 -7.54
CA ASP A 272 -1.28 -18.90 -7.14
C ASP A 272 -2.60 -18.12 -7.23
N THR A 273 -2.60 -16.90 -6.70
CA THR A 273 -3.77 -16.01 -6.73
C THR A 273 -4.19 -15.65 -8.16
N LYS A 274 -3.23 -15.31 -9.02
CA LYS A 274 -3.46 -15.06 -10.45
C LYS A 274 -4.11 -16.26 -11.13
N SER A 275 -3.58 -17.47 -10.89
CA SER A 275 -4.13 -18.70 -11.45
C SER A 275 -5.58 -18.96 -11.02
N LYS A 276 -5.91 -18.68 -9.75
CA LYS A 276 -7.28 -18.80 -9.22
C LYS A 276 -8.24 -17.81 -9.87
N PHE A 277 -7.84 -16.55 -10.02
CA PHE A 277 -8.68 -15.56 -10.69
C PHE A 277 -8.85 -15.85 -12.18
N GLN A 278 -7.81 -16.32 -12.87
CA GLN A 278 -7.92 -16.78 -14.26
C GLN A 278 -8.89 -17.96 -14.40
N ALA A 279 -8.82 -18.95 -13.50
CA ALA A 279 -9.78 -20.06 -13.45
C ALA A 279 -11.22 -19.59 -13.17
N ALA A 280 -11.38 -18.46 -12.49
CA ALA A 280 -12.67 -17.80 -12.25
C ALA A 280 -13.15 -16.91 -13.40
N GLY A 281 -12.37 -16.78 -14.49
CA GLY A 281 -12.73 -15.98 -15.67
C GLY A 281 -12.17 -14.54 -15.68
N TYR A 282 -11.34 -14.16 -14.71
CA TYR A 282 -10.66 -12.87 -14.74
C TYR A 282 -9.55 -12.88 -15.80
N THR A 283 -9.50 -11.82 -16.61
CA THR A 283 -8.55 -11.66 -17.72
C THR A 283 -7.82 -10.33 -17.69
N GLY A 284 -7.92 -9.58 -16.59
CA GLY A 284 -7.16 -8.35 -16.39
C GLY A 284 -5.81 -8.60 -15.72
N PRO A 285 -4.98 -7.55 -15.56
CA PRO A 285 -3.67 -7.67 -14.95
C PRO A 285 -3.75 -7.98 -13.45
N VAL A 286 -2.78 -8.77 -12.98
CA VAL A 286 -2.51 -9.01 -11.56
C VAL A 286 -1.11 -8.46 -11.22
N THR A 287 -1.02 -7.71 -10.14
CA THR A 287 0.25 -7.16 -9.62
C THR A 287 0.34 -7.30 -8.10
N THR A 288 1.43 -6.84 -7.52
CA THR A 288 1.52 -6.42 -6.11
C THR A 288 1.84 -4.93 -6.03
N THR A 289 1.80 -4.36 -4.83
CA THR A 289 2.31 -3.02 -4.56
C THR A 289 3.13 -3.01 -3.27
N GLU A 290 4.29 -2.38 -3.33
CA GLU A 290 5.20 -2.15 -2.21
C GLU A 290 5.77 -0.73 -2.33
N THR A 291 6.68 -0.34 -1.45
CA THR A 291 7.51 0.85 -1.71
C THR A 291 8.41 0.63 -2.92
N VAL A 292 8.83 1.71 -3.59
CA VAL A 292 9.69 1.62 -4.79
C VAL A 292 11.00 0.89 -4.48
N ALA A 293 11.60 1.16 -3.32
CA ALA A 293 12.82 0.50 -2.88
C ALA A 293 12.63 -1.03 -2.82
N VAL A 294 11.54 -1.51 -2.20
CA VAL A 294 11.25 -2.95 -2.10
C VAL A 294 11.02 -3.58 -3.48
N ILE A 295 10.29 -2.91 -4.38
CA ILE A 295 10.09 -3.41 -5.75
C ILE A 295 11.42 -3.50 -6.50
N VAL A 296 12.25 -2.45 -6.46
CA VAL A 296 13.53 -2.39 -7.17
C VAL A 296 14.52 -3.44 -6.63
N GLU A 297 14.63 -3.56 -5.30
CA GLU A 297 15.52 -4.54 -4.65
C GLU A 297 15.12 -5.99 -4.97
N ASN A 298 13.82 -6.24 -5.16
CA ASN A 298 13.27 -7.58 -5.39
C ASN A 298 12.73 -7.76 -6.82
N ALA A 299 13.16 -6.93 -7.77
CA ALA A 299 12.63 -6.93 -9.13
C ALA A 299 12.77 -8.30 -9.82
N ALA A 300 13.91 -8.97 -9.64
CA ALA A 300 14.15 -10.31 -10.19
C ALA A 300 13.17 -11.37 -9.67
N ILE A 301 12.56 -11.15 -8.50
CA ILE A 301 11.56 -12.03 -7.88
C ILE A 301 10.14 -11.65 -8.34
N PHE A 302 9.82 -10.35 -8.37
CA PHE A 302 8.47 -9.88 -8.68
C PHE A 302 8.16 -9.78 -10.17
N CYS A 303 9.06 -9.25 -11.01
CA CYS A 303 8.77 -9.03 -12.44
C CYS A 303 8.31 -10.31 -13.18
N PRO A 304 8.80 -11.54 -12.87
CA PRO A 304 8.30 -12.74 -13.55
C PRO A 304 6.85 -13.13 -13.22
N VAL A 305 6.30 -12.68 -12.10
CA VAL A 305 4.99 -13.14 -11.58
C VAL A 305 3.88 -12.09 -11.66
N ILE A 306 4.21 -10.84 -11.95
CA ILE A 306 3.26 -9.73 -12.11
C ILE A 306 3.03 -9.39 -13.59
N ASP A 307 1.86 -8.86 -13.94
CA ASP A 307 1.52 -8.43 -15.30
C ASP A 307 2.01 -7.02 -15.60
N CYS A 308 1.90 -6.13 -14.62
CA CYS A 308 2.44 -4.77 -14.63
C CYS A 308 3.30 -4.55 -13.38
N VAL A 309 4.18 -3.56 -13.39
CA VAL A 309 4.94 -3.15 -12.19
C VAL A 309 4.23 -1.98 -11.52
N ALA A 310 4.07 -2.05 -10.20
CA ALA A 310 3.42 -1.00 -9.44
C ALA A 310 4.03 -0.83 -8.05
N ALA A 311 3.92 0.38 -7.53
CA ALA A 311 4.34 0.73 -6.18
C ALA A 311 3.42 1.81 -5.59
N ASN A 312 3.53 2.02 -4.28
CA ASN A 312 2.99 3.18 -3.59
C ASN A 312 4.08 4.26 -3.51
N ILE A 313 3.78 5.48 -3.97
CA ILE A 313 4.74 6.56 -4.07
C ILE A 313 4.18 7.81 -3.41
N HIS A 314 4.59 8.07 -2.17
CA HIS A 314 4.16 9.22 -1.38
C HIS A 314 5.31 10.23 -1.22
N PRO A 315 5.32 11.33 -2.00
CA PRO A 315 6.40 12.31 -1.96
C PRO A 315 6.65 12.91 -0.58
N TYR A 316 5.59 13.05 0.23
CA TYR A 316 5.63 13.61 1.58
C TYR A 316 6.67 12.93 2.51
N PHE A 317 6.88 11.63 2.38
CA PHE A 317 7.81 10.93 3.26
C PHE A 317 9.27 11.05 2.83
N ASN A 318 9.54 11.60 1.63
CA ASN A 318 10.88 12.05 1.29
C ASN A 318 11.07 13.48 1.80
N GLY A 319 11.83 13.63 2.88
CA GLY A 319 11.99 14.94 3.53
C GLY A 319 12.77 16.00 2.74
N ALA A 320 13.24 15.68 1.53
CA ALA A 320 13.82 16.65 0.59
C ALA A 320 12.81 17.20 -0.43
N VAL A 321 11.59 16.66 -0.49
CA VAL A 321 10.57 17.04 -1.47
C VAL A 321 9.61 18.06 -0.86
N ALA A 322 9.47 19.21 -1.51
CA ALA A 322 8.41 20.18 -1.21
C ALA A 322 7.14 19.84 -2.02
N ALA A 323 5.98 20.33 -1.58
CA ALA A 323 4.69 20.07 -2.21
C ALA A 323 4.68 20.35 -3.73
N SER A 324 5.22 21.50 -4.16
CA SER A 324 5.38 21.85 -5.58
C SER A 324 6.13 20.81 -6.42
N GLY A 325 7.10 20.11 -5.83
CA GLY A 325 7.92 19.08 -6.47
C GLY A 325 7.32 17.67 -6.45
N ALA A 326 6.12 17.48 -5.88
CA ALA A 326 5.52 16.17 -5.68
C ALA A 326 5.34 15.38 -7.01
N GLY A 327 4.82 16.01 -8.06
CA GLY A 327 4.61 15.35 -9.36
C GLY A 327 5.90 14.90 -10.03
N ASP A 328 6.96 15.73 -9.99
CA ASP A 328 8.27 15.40 -10.54
C ASP A 328 8.95 14.25 -9.77
N PHE A 329 8.77 14.21 -8.45
CA PHE A 329 9.21 13.09 -7.63
C PHE A 329 8.50 11.79 -8.05
N VAL A 330 7.17 11.78 -8.10
CA VAL A 330 6.40 10.59 -8.53
C VAL A 330 6.83 10.13 -9.92
N LYS A 331 7.02 11.05 -10.86
CA LYS A 331 7.50 10.73 -12.22
C LYS A 331 8.87 10.04 -12.20
N THR A 332 9.79 10.51 -11.36
CA THR A 332 11.13 9.93 -11.24
C THR A 332 11.06 8.52 -10.67
N GLU A 333 10.27 8.31 -9.63
CA GLU A 333 10.04 7.00 -9.01
C GLU A 333 9.36 6.01 -9.98
N LEU A 334 8.38 6.47 -10.77
CA LEU A 334 7.79 5.67 -11.86
C LEU A 334 8.84 5.24 -12.88
N ALA A 335 9.80 6.10 -13.24
CA ALA A 335 10.88 5.73 -14.16
C ALA A 335 11.84 4.68 -13.57
N LEU A 336 12.03 4.66 -12.24
CA LEU A 336 12.79 3.61 -11.56
C LEU A 336 12.09 2.26 -11.65
N LEU A 337 10.76 2.23 -11.46
CA LEU A 337 9.97 1.01 -11.60
C LEU A 337 9.99 0.48 -13.04
N GLU A 338 9.82 1.35 -14.03
CA GLU A 338 9.91 0.99 -15.45
C GLU A 338 11.27 0.37 -15.80
N SER A 339 12.34 0.92 -15.22
CA SER A 339 13.70 0.39 -15.38
C SER A 339 13.90 -0.95 -14.67
N ALA A 340 13.24 -1.16 -13.53
CA ALA A 340 13.35 -2.38 -12.73
C ALA A 340 12.62 -3.58 -13.37
N CYS A 341 11.48 -3.34 -14.02
CA CYS A 341 10.75 -4.35 -14.80
C CYS A 341 10.57 -3.94 -16.28
N PRO A 342 11.64 -4.01 -17.11
CA PRO A 342 11.58 -3.56 -18.49
C PRO A 342 10.48 -4.26 -19.30
N GLY A 343 9.73 -3.47 -20.08
CA GLY A 343 8.67 -3.98 -20.96
C GLY A 343 7.32 -4.20 -20.28
N LYS A 344 7.18 -3.88 -18.99
CA LYS A 344 5.90 -3.86 -18.29
C LYS A 344 5.37 -2.45 -18.14
N ASP A 345 4.06 -2.30 -18.22
CA ASP A 345 3.41 -1.06 -17.81
C ASP A 345 3.68 -0.76 -16.35
N THR A 346 3.79 0.53 -16.04
CA THR A 346 4.13 1.02 -14.70
C THR A 346 3.02 1.89 -14.14
N TYR A 347 2.63 1.63 -12.90
CA TYR A 347 1.57 2.35 -12.20
C TYR A 347 1.97 2.75 -10.79
N ASN A 348 1.39 3.84 -10.31
CA ASN A 348 1.47 4.28 -8.93
C ASN A 348 0.12 4.04 -8.25
N LEU A 349 0.07 3.15 -7.28
CA LEU A 349 -1.19 2.69 -6.71
C LEU A 349 -1.61 3.47 -5.46
N GLU A 350 -0.73 4.31 -4.90
CA GLU A 350 -1.08 5.31 -3.88
C GLU A 350 -0.13 6.51 -3.97
N THR A 351 -0.70 7.69 -4.00
CA THR A 351 0.06 8.92 -3.85
C THR A 351 -0.81 10.04 -3.34
N GLY A 352 -0.23 10.94 -2.57
CA GLY A 352 -0.95 12.07 -2.03
C GLY A 352 -0.06 12.92 -1.17
N TRP A 353 -0.71 13.76 -0.38
CA TRP A 353 -0.05 14.64 0.57
C TRP A 353 -1.00 14.88 1.75
N PRO A 354 -0.53 14.84 3.00
CA PRO A 354 -1.39 15.05 4.15
C PRO A 354 -1.74 16.52 4.35
N SER A 355 -2.98 16.79 4.73
CA SER A 355 -3.51 18.13 5.00
C SER A 355 -3.17 18.67 6.40
N ALA A 356 -2.68 17.81 7.30
CA ALA A 356 -2.24 18.15 8.65
C ALA A 356 -1.25 17.10 9.19
N GLY A 357 -0.61 17.41 10.32
CA GLY A 357 0.42 16.58 10.96
C GLY A 357 1.73 17.34 11.14
N ASN A 358 2.84 16.62 11.30
CA ASN A 358 4.16 17.21 11.49
C ASN A 358 4.92 17.36 10.16
N ALA A 359 5.84 18.31 10.08
CA ALA A 359 6.75 18.41 8.94
C ALA A 359 7.76 17.25 8.89
N ASN A 360 8.12 16.82 7.68
CA ASN A 360 9.25 15.95 7.42
C ASN A 360 10.27 16.70 6.54
N GLY A 361 11.21 17.41 7.16
CA GLY A 361 12.14 18.27 6.41
C GLY A 361 11.41 19.34 5.58
N ALA A 362 11.58 19.32 4.26
CA ALA A 362 10.90 20.21 3.31
C ALA A 362 9.46 19.78 2.99
N ALA A 363 9.06 18.56 3.35
CA ALA A 363 7.70 18.08 3.17
C ALA A 363 6.81 18.58 4.31
N ILE A 364 6.16 19.72 4.10
CA ILE A 364 5.26 20.35 5.08
C ILE A 364 3.81 19.94 4.78
N PRO A 365 3.07 19.32 5.73
CA PRO A 365 1.66 19.06 5.55
C PRO A 365 0.83 20.35 5.68
N GLY A 366 -0.33 20.39 5.02
CA GLY A 366 -1.22 21.55 5.09
C GLY A 366 -2.25 21.51 3.97
N THR A 367 -3.37 22.24 4.11
CA THR A 367 -4.43 22.25 3.09
C THR A 367 -3.96 22.87 1.77
N ALA A 368 -3.16 23.94 1.83
CA ALA A 368 -2.63 24.59 0.64
C ALA A 368 -1.55 23.71 -0.02
N GLU A 369 -0.68 23.12 0.79
CA GLU A 369 0.40 22.22 0.38
C GLU A 369 -0.16 20.91 -0.20
N GLN A 370 -1.21 20.36 0.40
CA GLN A 370 -1.91 19.20 -0.15
C GLN A 370 -2.48 19.50 -1.53
N LYS A 371 -3.14 20.65 -1.68
CA LYS A 371 -3.65 21.09 -2.99
C LYS A 371 -2.53 21.25 -4.01
N GLU A 372 -1.45 21.93 -3.65
CA GLU A 372 -0.30 22.15 -4.54
C GLU A 372 0.34 20.82 -4.98
N ALA A 373 0.54 19.89 -4.04
CA ALA A 373 1.12 18.58 -4.33
C ALA A 373 0.21 17.73 -5.23
N ILE A 374 -1.09 17.68 -4.93
CA ILE A 374 -2.05 16.89 -5.72
C ILE A 374 -2.22 17.49 -7.12
N ASP A 375 -2.28 18.82 -7.26
CA ASP A 375 -2.32 19.48 -8.57
C ASP A 375 -1.06 19.13 -9.39
N SER A 376 0.12 19.16 -8.75
CA SER A 376 1.41 18.78 -9.36
C SER A 376 1.41 17.31 -9.83
N ILE A 377 0.98 16.39 -8.97
CA ILE A 377 0.86 14.95 -9.30
C ILE A 377 -0.11 14.72 -10.45
N VAL A 378 -1.31 15.29 -10.39
CA VAL A 378 -2.35 15.10 -11.42
C VAL A 378 -1.88 15.65 -12.77
N ALA A 379 -1.18 16.79 -12.77
CA ALA A 379 -0.63 17.39 -14.00
C ALA A 379 0.44 16.51 -14.66
N VAL A 380 1.31 15.88 -13.87
CA VAL A 380 2.50 15.17 -14.39
C VAL A 380 2.24 13.67 -14.62
N CYS A 381 1.55 13.00 -13.71
CA CYS A 381 1.46 11.54 -13.66
C CYS A 381 0.05 11.03 -13.26
N GLY A 382 -0.97 11.88 -13.27
CA GLY A 382 -2.32 11.51 -12.83
C GLY A 382 -3.01 10.40 -13.65
N SER A 383 -2.62 10.22 -14.92
CA SER A 383 -3.11 9.10 -15.75
C SER A 383 -2.51 7.74 -15.39
N LYS A 384 -1.51 7.71 -14.49
CA LYS A 384 -0.84 6.50 -14.00
C LYS A 384 -0.86 6.40 -12.47
N SER A 385 -1.53 7.32 -11.78
CA SER A 385 -1.51 7.41 -10.31
C SER A 385 -2.90 7.33 -9.70
N ALA A 386 -3.02 6.54 -8.64
CA ALA A 386 -4.19 6.54 -7.78
C ALA A 386 -4.00 7.54 -6.62
N ILE A 387 -4.93 8.48 -6.46
CA ILE A 387 -4.86 9.50 -5.41
C ILE A 387 -5.30 8.91 -4.07
N PHE A 388 -4.47 9.10 -3.05
CA PHE A 388 -4.65 8.67 -1.67
C PHE A 388 -4.98 9.86 -0.77
N SER A 389 -6.18 9.96 -0.20
CA SER A 389 -7.38 9.09 -0.30
C SER A 389 -8.66 9.91 -0.50
N PHE A 390 -9.83 9.30 -0.72
CA PHE A 390 -11.08 10.06 -0.90
C PHE A 390 -11.41 10.93 0.33
N GLU A 391 -11.42 10.33 1.51
CA GLU A 391 -11.67 10.99 2.80
C GLU A 391 -10.53 10.74 3.78
N ASN A 392 -10.48 11.57 4.83
CA ASN A 392 -9.64 11.33 5.99
C ASN A 392 -10.07 10.05 6.69
N ASP A 393 -9.11 9.24 7.13
CA ASP A 393 -9.35 8.02 7.89
C ASP A 393 -9.03 8.28 9.38
N THR A 394 -9.89 9.01 10.11
CA THR A 394 -9.61 9.36 11.52
C THR A 394 -9.53 8.16 12.47
N TRP A 395 -9.96 7.00 11.98
CA TRP A 395 -9.95 5.74 12.69
C TRP A 395 -8.58 5.04 12.71
N LYS A 396 -7.61 5.50 11.89
CA LYS A 396 -6.22 5.02 11.87
C LYS A 396 -5.44 5.55 13.07
N ALA A 397 -4.39 4.84 13.46
CA ALA A 397 -3.37 5.41 14.35
C ALA A 397 -2.68 6.57 13.64
N ALA A 398 -2.32 7.64 14.35
CA ALA A 398 -1.79 8.85 13.73
C ALA A 398 -0.39 8.67 13.07
N GLY A 399 0.33 7.61 13.42
CA GLY A 399 1.70 7.35 12.96
C GLY A 399 2.73 8.30 13.59
N ASN A 400 4.01 8.07 13.30
CA ASN A 400 5.12 8.81 13.93
C ASN A 400 5.13 10.31 13.56
N LEU A 401 4.64 10.65 12.37
CA LEU A 401 4.53 12.03 11.90
C LEU A 401 3.13 12.63 12.14
N GLY A 402 2.19 11.89 12.73
CA GLY A 402 0.84 12.38 13.01
C GLY A 402 0.00 12.68 11.77
N VAL A 403 0.32 12.08 10.63
CA VAL A 403 -0.28 12.40 9.31
C VAL A 403 -1.34 11.40 8.84
N GLU A 404 -1.35 10.19 9.37
CA GLU A 404 -2.12 9.06 8.80
C GLU A 404 -3.64 9.28 8.79
N GLN A 405 -4.14 10.22 9.60
CA GLN A 405 -5.55 10.58 9.69
C GLN A 405 -5.95 11.71 8.71
N TYR A 406 -5.02 12.25 7.90
CA TYR A 406 -5.21 13.54 7.21
C TYR A 406 -4.97 13.51 5.68
N TRP A 407 -5.08 12.34 5.04
CA TRP A 407 -4.82 12.16 3.60
C TRP A 407 -6.00 12.39 2.66
N GLY A 408 -7.20 12.62 3.20
CA GLY A 408 -8.41 12.86 2.42
C GLY A 408 -8.26 14.04 1.45
N ALA A 409 -8.55 13.80 0.19
CA ALA A 409 -8.30 14.71 -0.94
C ALA A 409 -9.58 15.13 -1.67
N SER A 410 -10.76 14.65 -1.27
CA SER A 410 -12.05 15.02 -1.89
C SER A 410 -12.25 16.54 -2.00
N SER A 411 -11.86 17.30 -0.98
CA SER A 411 -11.96 18.76 -0.95
C SER A 411 -11.07 19.45 -2.00
N VAL A 412 -9.96 18.83 -2.41
CA VAL A 412 -9.07 19.35 -3.45
C VAL A 412 -9.73 19.32 -4.83
N PHE A 413 -10.65 18.35 -5.04
CA PHE A 413 -11.36 18.14 -6.30
C PHE A 413 -12.80 18.67 -6.30
N ALA A 414 -13.27 19.21 -5.17
CA ALA A 414 -14.59 19.83 -5.11
C ALA A 414 -14.67 21.01 -6.10
N ALA A 415 -15.81 21.14 -6.77
CA ALA A 415 -16.06 22.29 -7.62
C ALA A 415 -15.97 23.58 -6.78
N PRO A 416 -15.48 24.71 -7.35
CA PRO A 416 -15.44 25.97 -6.63
C PRO A 416 -16.84 26.33 -6.13
N SER A 417 -16.96 26.60 -4.83
CA SER A 417 -18.16 27.23 -4.26
C SER A 417 -18.26 28.64 -4.85
N TYR A 418 -19.15 28.85 -5.82
CA TYR A 418 -19.45 30.18 -6.38
C TYR A 418 -20.43 30.95 -5.52
#